data_AF-A0AAD5AGX2-F1
#
_entry.id   AF-A0AAD5AGX2-F1
#
_cell.length_a   1.000
_cell.length_b   1.000
_cell.length_c   1.000
_cell.angle_alpha   90.00
_cell.angle_beta   90.00
_cell.angle_gamma   90.00
#
_symmetry.space_group_name_H-M   'P 1'
#
loop_
_entity.id
_entity.type
_entity.pdbx_description
1 polymer ?
#
loop_
_entity_poly.entity_id
_entity_poly.type
_entity_poly.pdbx_seq_one_letter_code
_entity_poly.pdbx_strand_id
1 'polypeptide(L)'
;MWPVLWTAIRTYAPYVTFPIAFVVGAVGYQLEWFIRGPPKPPGEEKAVTEIREDRKLEELVGKDSTQVLSLKDRLEFAPRAVLEKNRPEKS
;
A
#
# COMPACT_ATOMS: atom_id res chain seq x y z
N MET A 1 22.77 7.44 -55.39
CA MET A 1 21.39 7.93 -55.13
C MET A 1 20.71 7.16 -53.99
N TRP A 2 20.79 5.83 -53.95
CA TRP A 2 20.20 5.01 -52.87
C TRP A 2 20.76 5.25 -51.45
N PRO A 3 22.09 5.42 -51.24
CA PRO A 3 22.63 5.71 -49.89
C PRO A 3 22.17 7.05 -49.33
N VAL A 4 21.97 8.04 -50.19
CA VAL A 4 21.49 9.38 -49.81
C VAL A 4 20.04 9.30 -49.29
N LEU A 5 19.21 8.50 -49.94
CA LEU A 5 17.83 8.26 -49.50
C LEU A 5 17.79 7.63 -48.09
N TRP A 6 18.63 6.62 -47.84
CA TRP A 6 18.73 5.97 -46.52
C TRP A 6 19.23 6.93 -45.44
N THR A 7 20.17 7.81 -45.79
CA THR A 7 20.70 8.80 -44.86
C THR A 7 19.62 9.82 -44.53
N ALA A 8 18.88 10.32 -45.54
CA ALA A 8 17.77 11.24 -45.34
C ALA A 8 16.66 10.61 -44.47
N ILE A 9 16.23 9.38 -44.75
CA ILE A 9 15.23 8.68 -43.95
C ILE A 9 15.68 8.57 -42.49
N ARG A 10 16.94 8.19 -42.23
CA ARG A 10 17.44 8.06 -40.85
C ARG A 10 17.53 9.41 -40.13
N THR A 11 17.90 10.47 -40.84
CA THR A 11 18.01 11.82 -40.27
C THR A 11 16.64 12.43 -39.96
N TYR A 12 15.66 12.21 -40.83
CA TYR A 12 14.32 12.79 -40.68
C TYR A 12 13.32 11.89 -39.96
N ALA A 13 13.61 10.58 -39.81
CA ALA A 13 12.74 9.64 -39.12
C ALA A 13 12.30 10.13 -37.74
N PRO A 14 13.18 10.62 -36.84
CA PRO A 14 12.76 11.08 -35.51
C PRO A 14 11.74 12.23 -35.57
N TYR A 15 11.86 13.12 -36.55
CA TYR A 15 10.96 14.27 -36.70
C TYR A 15 9.57 13.88 -37.19
N VAL A 16 9.41 12.70 -37.79
CA VAL A 16 8.12 12.17 -38.26
C VAL A 16 7.55 11.17 -37.25
N THR A 17 8.38 10.28 -36.72
CA THR A 17 7.93 9.24 -35.80
C THR A 17 7.55 9.80 -34.44
N PHE A 18 8.27 10.81 -33.93
CA PHE A 18 7.99 11.38 -32.61
C PHE A 18 6.61 12.08 -32.55
N PRO A 19 6.23 12.97 -33.49
CA PRO A 19 4.89 13.55 -33.48
C PRO A 19 3.79 12.51 -33.61
N ILE A 20 3.97 11.49 -34.46
CA ILE A 20 2.99 10.41 -34.62
C ILE A 20 2.85 9.63 -33.30
N ALA A 21 3.97 9.23 -32.69
CA ALA A 21 3.96 8.52 -31.43
C ALA A 21 3.32 9.34 -30.31
N PHE A 22 3.59 10.65 -30.27
CA PHE A 22 2.98 11.56 -29.30
C PHE A 22 1.47 11.64 -29.46
N VAL A 23 0.97 11.79 -30.70
CA VAL A 23 -0.48 11.82 -30.97
C VAL A 23 -1.14 10.50 -30.60
N VAL A 24 -0.55 9.38 -30.98
CA VAL A 24 -1.05 8.04 -30.60
C VAL A 24 -1.06 7.86 -29.09
N GLY A 25 0.01 8.29 -28.39
CA GLY A 25 0.08 8.25 -26.93
C GLY A 25 -0.96 9.12 -26.25
N ALA A 26 -1.18 10.35 -26.73
CA ALA A 26 -2.19 11.26 -26.20
C ALA A 26 -3.62 10.73 -26.40
N VAL A 27 -3.93 10.21 -27.58
CA VAL A 27 -5.23 9.57 -27.88
C VAL A 27 -5.40 8.30 -27.07
N GLY A 28 -4.37 7.47 -26.97
CA GLY A 28 -4.36 6.26 -26.17
C GLY A 28 -4.60 6.55 -24.68
N TYR A 29 -3.94 7.57 -24.14
CA TYR A 29 -4.15 8.04 -22.76
C TYR A 29 -5.59 8.51 -22.54
N GLN A 30 -6.15 9.28 -23.47
CA GLN A 30 -7.53 9.75 -23.37
C GLN A 30 -8.54 8.58 -23.46
N LEU A 31 -8.26 7.59 -24.29
CA LEU A 31 -9.10 6.41 -24.45
C LEU A 31 -8.98 5.46 -23.24
N GLU A 32 -7.78 5.30 -22.69
CA GLU A 32 -7.55 4.61 -21.42
C GLU A 32 -8.33 5.30 -20.30
N TRP A 33 -8.26 6.64 -20.20
CA TRP A 33 -9.03 7.41 -19.24
C TRP A 33 -10.54 7.20 -19.38
N PHE A 34 -11.04 7.15 -20.63
CA PHE A 34 -12.45 6.91 -20.91
C PHE A 34 -12.91 5.50 -20.50
N ILE A 35 -12.07 4.47 -20.69
CA ILE A 35 -12.40 3.08 -20.36
C ILE A 35 -12.19 2.78 -18.87
N ARG A 36 -11.12 3.31 -18.26
CA ARG A 36 -10.72 3.01 -16.88
C ARG A 36 -11.71 3.54 -15.84
N GLY A 37 -12.57 4.47 -16.23
CA GLY A 37 -13.48 5.16 -15.31
C GLY A 37 -12.72 6.11 -14.38
N PRO A 38 -13.43 6.89 -13.53
CA PRO A 38 -12.78 7.78 -12.58
C PRO A 38 -11.81 6.97 -11.71
N PRO A 39 -10.57 7.46 -11.49
CA PRO A 39 -9.67 6.81 -10.54
C PRO A 39 -10.39 6.69 -9.21
N LYS A 40 -10.32 5.50 -8.60
CA LYS A 40 -10.84 5.28 -7.26
C LYS A 40 -10.24 6.37 -6.36
N PRO A 41 -11.06 7.14 -5.63
CA PRO A 41 -10.54 8.26 -4.86
C PRO A 41 -9.45 7.74 -3.92
N PRO A 42 -8.31 8.44 -3.80
CA PRO A 42 -7.12 7.98 -3.08
C PRO A 42 -7.31 7.80 -1.55
N GLY A 43 -8.54 7.75 -1.06
CA GLY A 43 -8.92 7.47 0.33
C GLY A 43 -9.96 6.36 0.51
N GLU A 44 -10.40 5.68 -0.56
CA GLU A 44 -11.33 4.53 -0.42
C GLU A 44 -10.60 3.22 -0.11
N GLU A 45 -9.33 3.10 -0.49
CA GLU A 45 -8.52 1.93 -0.19
C GLU A 45 -7.84 2.12 1.16
N LYS A 46 -8.59 1.85 2.24
CA LYS A 46 -8.05 1.87 3.60
C LYS A 46 -6.76 1.06 3.66
N ALA A 47 -5.72 1.64 4.24
CA ALA A 47 -4.47 0.93 4.43
C ALA A 47 -4.73 -0.31 5.31
N VAL A 48 -3.95 -1.37 5.12
CA VAL A 48 -4.07 -2.59 5.93
C VAL A 48 -3.92 -2.29 7.43
N THR A 49 -3.16 -1.26 7.79
CA THR A 49 -3.03 -0.74 9.15
C THR A 49 -4.34 -0.14 9.67
N GLU A 50 -4.99 0.71 8.88
CA GLU A 50 -6.28 1.33 9.22
C GLU A 50 -7.37 0.27 9.41
N ILE A 51 -7.42 -0.76 8.54
CA ILE A 51 -8.37 -1.88 8.68
C ILE A 51 -8.13 -2.66 9.98
N ARG A 52 -6.87 -2.83 10.40
CA ARG A 52 -6.53 -3.52 11.65
C ARG A 52 -6.90 -2.68 12.86
N GLU A 53 -6.72 -1.36 12.78
CA GLU A 53 -7.10 -0.42 13.82
C GLU A 53 -8.62 -0.37 13.98
N ASP A 54 -9.37 -0.31 12.89
CA ASP A 54 -10.83 -0.40 12.88
C ASP A 54 -11.31 -1.68 13.57
N ARG A 55 -10.72 -2.85 13.24
CA ARG A 55 -11.08 -4.11 13.93
C ARG A 55 -10.80 -4.07 15.43
N LYS A 56 -9.66 -3.48 15.84
CA LYS A 56 -9.35 -3.32 17.26
C LYS A 56 -10.34 -2.37 17.94
N LEU A 57 -10.74 -1.30 17.27
CA LEU A 57 -11.75 -0.37 17.78
C LEU A 57 -13.09 -1.07 17.95
N GLU A 58 -13.54 -1.86 16.96
CA GLU A 58 -14.76 -2.68 17.05
C GLU A 58 -14.70 -3.68 18.22
N GLU A 59 -13.56 -4.33 18.45
CA GLU A 59 -13.37 -5.26 19.59
C GLU A 59 -13.35 -4.56 20.96
N LEU A 60 -13.02 -3.26 20.98
CA LEU A 60 -13.02 -2.42 22.18
C LEU A 60 -14.39 -1.79 22.43
N VAL A 61 -15.20 -1.57 21.38
CA VAL A 61 -16.59 -1.12 21.49
C VAL A 61 -17.41 -2.21 22.17
N GLY A 62 -17.60 -2.07 23.49
CA GLY A 62 -18.34 -3.01 24.33
C GLY A 62 -17.51 -3.69 25.42
N LYS A 63 -16.19 -3.48 25.46
CA LYS A 63 -15.36 -3.82 26.63
C LYS A 63 -15.20 -2.60 27.53
N ASP A 64 -15.47 -2.78 28.81
CA ASP A 64 -15.22 -1.77 29.82
C ASP A 64 -13.70 -1.65 30.04
N SER A 65 -13.10 -0.57 29.52
CA SER A 65 -11.67 -0.28 29.63
C SER A 65 -11.20 -0.04 31.07
N THR A 66 -12.13 0.14 32.01
CA THR A 66 -11.83 0.35 33.43
C THR A 66 -11.77 -0.95 34.23
N GLN A 67 -12.24 -2.07 33.68
CA GLN A 67 -12.15 -3.40 34.28
C GLN A 67 -10.80 -4.07 33.98
N VAL A 68 -9.72 -3.39 34.35
CA VAL A 68 -8.38 -3.97 34.36
C VAL A 68 -8.10 -4.54 35.74
N LEU A 69 -7.63 -5.80 35.79
CA LEU A 69 -7.12 -6.40 37.02
C LEU A 69 -6.06 -5.47 37.62
N SER A 70 -6.16 -5.23 38.93
CA SER A 70 -5.24 -4.36 39.65
C SER A 70 -3.81 -4.83 39.42
N LEU A 71 -2.90 -3.89 39.14
CA LEU A 71 -1.47 -4.18 38.99
C LEU A 71 -0.86 -4.83 40.24
N LYS A 72 -1.52 -4.69 41.40
CA LYS A 72 -1.15 -5.36 42.64
C LYS A 72 -1.43 -6.87 42.59
N ASP A 73 -2.56 -7.27 42.00
CA ASP A 73 -2.92 -8.69 41.82
C ASP A 73 -2.04 -9.36 40.76
N ARG A 74 -1.58 -8.59 39.77
CA ARG A 74 -0.59 -9.03 38.75
C ARG A 74 0.81 -9.24 39.31
N LEU A 75 1.18 -8.63 40.45
CA LEU A 75 2.52 -8.75 41.02
C LEU A 75 2.77 -10.15 41.60
N GLU A 76 1.71 -10.86 41.99
CA GLU A 76 1.77 -12.26 42.44
C GLU A 76 1.98 -13.24 41.27
N PHE A 77 1.52 -12.87 40.07
CA PHE A 77 1.62 -13.68 38.84
C PHE A 77 2.76 -13.25 37.90
N ALA A 78 3.44 -12.13 38.19
CA ALA A 78 4.57 -11.66 37.39
C ALA A 78 5.87 -12.28 37.91
N PRO A 79 6.66 -12.95 37.07
CA PRO A 79 7.97 -13.46 37.48
C PRO A 79 8.83 -12.28 37.95
N ARG A 80 9.41 -12.37 39.15
CA ARG A 80 10.22 -11.28 39.75
C ARG A 80 11.47 -11.02 38.93
N ALA A 81 11.91 -12.00 38.16
CA ALA A 81 13.00 -11.90 37.21
C ALA A 81 12.67 -12.59 35.88
N VAL A 82 13.21 -12.09 34.76
CA VAL A 82 13.05 -12.67 33.41
C VAL A 82 13.40 -14.16 33.35
N LEU A 83 14.30 -14.61 34.23
CA LEU A 83 14.74 -16.01 34.35
C LEU A 83 13.69 -16.95 34.97
N GLU A 84 12.71 -16.43 35.70
CA GLU A 84 11.67 -17.25 36.35
C GLU A 84 10.56 -17.68 35.38
N LYS A 85 10.48 -17.06 34.19
CA LYS A 85 9.44 -17.32 33.19
C LYS A 85 9.40 -18.75 32.64
N ASN A 86 10.53 -19.47 32.68
CA ASN A 86 10.66 -20.83 32.14
C ASN A 86 10.80 -21.91 33.22
N ARG A 87 10.66 -21.56 34.50
CA ARG A 87 10.80 -22.55 35.56
C ARG A 87 9.50 -23.36 35.67
N PRO A 88 9.54 -24.70 35.62
CA PRO A 88 8.34 -25.49 35.90
C PRO A 88 7.90 -25.22 37.34
N GLU A 89 6.61 -24.95 37.54
CA GLU A 89 6.03 -24.82 38.88
C GLU A 89 6.36 -26.09 39.67
N LYS A 90 7.07 -25.92 40.79
CA LYS A 90 7.34 -27.05 41.69
C LYS A 90 6.02 -27.47 42.32
N SER A 91 5.69 -28.76 42.15
CA SER A 91 4.67 -29.46 42.93
C SER A 91 4.94 -29.39 44.43
#